data_AF-A0A3C0GV78-F1
#
_entry.id   AF-A0A3C0GV78-F1
#
_cell.length_a   1.000
_cell.length_b   1.000
_cell.length_c   1.000
_cell.angle_alpha   90.00
_cell.angle_beta   90.00
_cell.angle_gamma   90.00
#
_symmetry.space_group_name_H-M   'P 1'
#
loop_
_entity.id
_entity.type
_entity.pdbx_description
1 polymer ?
#
loop_
_entity_poly.entity_id
_entity_poly.type
_entity_poly.pdbx_seq_one_letter_code
_entity_poly.pdbx_strand_id
1 'polypeptide(L)'
;MPDPMMRSAVTSISLAAAGRRKRWLLALALATAATTPSLALAANCTGAPEWNPAVIYLSGTTLQKGGVLYRANQDIWNAPPDHPAGAPYYTNLGACDGGGSNQPPSVSLTSPSAGASFTAGSSITVSANASDSDGTVSKVEFFRGGTSLGIDTSAPYSVSWANASAGSHTFKAVATDNNNAVTSSATVSVTVTAASNDTTPPSVPGGLASPSRTATTVNLAWSAATDNSGGSGVAGYDVYRNGSLVGSPSATQYTDGGLTASTAYSYTVRARDNAGNASAQSGAVSVTTAAGGGGGAKRVIGYFTQWGIYGRNYRVRNIDTSGSAA
;
A
#
# COMPACT_ATOMS: atom_id res chain seq x y z
N MET A 1 55.06 -77.18 17.50
CA MET A 1 56.24 -76.41 17.04
C MET A 1 56.20 -75.05 17.72
N PRO A 2 56.93 -74.86 18.82
CA PRO A 2 57.15 -73.55 19.43
C PRO A 2 58.51 -72.98 18.98
N ASP A 3 58.61 -71.66 18.76
CA ASP A 3 59.84 -70.85 19.00
C ASP A 3 59.57 -69.33 18.80
N PRO A 4 60.44 -68.40 19.27
CA PRO A 4 59.96 -67.37 20.19
C PRO A 4 60.53 -65.93 19.97
N MET A 5 60.23 -65.05 20.93
CA MET A 5 61.01 -63.89 21.43
C MET A 5 61.97 -63.09 20.51
N MET A 6 61.82 -61.75 20.51
CA MET A 6 62.75 -60.74 21.10
C MET A 6 62.21 -59.32 20.77
N ARG A 7 62.00 -58.39 21.71
CA ARG A 7 62.96 -57.59 22.52
C ARG A 7 64.04 -56.86 21.70
N SER A 8 63.89 -55.54 21.57
CA SER A 8 65.01 -54.59 21.56
C SER A 8 64.56 -53.27 22.22
N ALA A 9 65.51 -52.46 22.72
CA ALA A 9 65.21 -51.48 23.77
C ALA A 9 66.07 -50.19 23.68
N VAL A 10 65.56 -49.14 24.35
CA VAL A 10 66.27 -47.93 24.82
C VAL A 10 66.83 -46.96 23.77
N THR A 11 66.30 -45.74 23.76
CA THR A 11 67.10 -44.52 24.05
C THR A 11 66.21 -43.46 24.71
N SER A 12 66.74 -42.70 25.67
CA SER A 12 65.99 -41.81 26.57
C SER A 12 66.50 -40.37 26.54
N ILE A 13 65.60 -39.37 26.56
CA ILE A 13 65.89 -37.95 26.84
C ILE A 13 64.80 -37.38 27.78
N SER A 14 65.16 -36.39 28.60
CA SER A 14 64.38 -35.73 29.68
C SER A 14 64.66 -34.21 29.60
N LEU A 15 63.95 -33.24 30.19
CA LEU A 15 62.94 -33.18 31.28
C LEU A 15 61.54 -32.77 30.69
N ALA A 16 60.51 -32.20 31.36
CA ALA A 16 60.35 -31.62 32.70
C ALA A 16 58.91 -31.58 33.26
N ALA A 17 58.83 -31.67 34.59
CA ALA A 17 57.90 -31.05 35.55
C ALA A 17 56.37 -30.88 35.28
N ALA A 18 55.60 -31.57 36.13
CA ALA A 18 54.52 -31.05 37.00
C ALA A 18 53.11 -30.70 36.45
N GLY A 19 52.11 -31.48 36.89
CA GLY A 19 50.67 -31.15 36.87
C GLY A 19 49.84 -32.21 37.61
N ARG A 20 49.08 -31.81 38.66
CA ARG A 20 48.45 -32.76 39.61
C ARG A 20 47.16 -33.39 39.06
N ARG A 21 46.85 -34.65 39.44
CA ARG A 21 45.62 -35.38 39.06
C ARG A 21 44.62 -35.56 40.22
N LYS A 22 43.35 -35.79 39.82
CA LYS A 22 42.17 -36.27 40.58
C LYS A 22 41.48 -35.24 41.49
N ARG A 23 40.18 -35.02 41.26
CA ARG A 23 39.09 -35.74 41.97
C ARG A 23 37.70 -35.55 41.30
N TRP A 24 37.05 -36.68 41.01
CA TRP A 24 35.61 -36.99 40.85
C TRP A 24 34.65 -35.99 40.17
N LEU A 25 34.11 -36.40 39.02
CA LEU A 25 32.82 -35.93 38.46
C LEU A 25 31.69 -36.83 38.96
N LEU A 26 30.62 -36.24 39.49
CA LEU A 26 29.32 -36.90 39.65
C LEU A 26 28.30 -36.10 38.84
N ALA A 27 27.89 -36.62 37.68
CA ALA A 27 26.90 -35.98 36.82
C ALA A 27 25.55 -36.68 37.00
N LEU A 28 24.62 -36.02 37.70
CA LEU A 28 23.25 -36.48 37.84
C LEU A 28 22.47 -36.08 36.58
N ALA A 29 22.30 -37.02 35.64
CA ALA A 29 21.55 -36.78 34.42
C ALA A 29 20.03 -36.80 34.69
N LEU A 30 19.42 -35.63 34.77
CA LEU A 30 17.97 -35.49 34.87
C LEU A 30 17.35 -35.66 33.47
N ALA A 31 16.81 -36.85 33.18
CA ALA A 31 16.20 -37.14 31.89
C ALA A 31 14.82 -36.49 31.77
N THR A 32 14.76 -35.28 31.20
CA THR A 32 13.49 -34.68 30.77
C THR A 32 12.97 -35.43 29.55
N ALA A 33 11.83 -36.10 29.69
CA ALA A 33 11.14 -36.74 28.57
C ALA A 33 10.59 -35.67 27.61
N ALA A 34 11.36 -35.34 26.58
CA ALA A 34 10.89 -34.52 25.49
C ALA A 34 9.86 -35.30 24.68
N THR A 35 8.58 -34.94 24.81
CA THR A 35 7.54 -35.39 23.88
C THR A 35 7.76 -34.71 22.55
N THR A 36 8.60 -35.30 21.70
CA THR A 36 8.70 -34.93 20.29
C THR A 36 7.31 -35.10 19.66
N PRO A 37 6.72 -34.08 19.01
CA PRO A 37 5.56 -34.32 18.18
C PRO A 37 5.96 -35.32 17.10
N SER A 38 5.23 -36.42 17.00
CA SER A 38 5.42 -37.39 15.93
C SER A 38 5.15 -36.69 14.61
N LEU A 39 6.19 -36.49 13.79
CA LEU A 39 6.04 -36.08 12.41
C LEU A 39 5.22 -37.16 11.70
N ALA A 40 3.93 -36.89 11.46
CA ALA A 40 3.15 -37.69 10.54
C ALA A 40 3.82 -37.56 9.17
N LEU A 41 4.09 -38.68 8.50
CA LEU A 41 4.50 -38.62 7.10
C LEU A 41 3.36 -38.01 6.28
N ALA A 42 3.72 -37.15 5.34
CA ALA A 42 2.85 -36.64 4.29
C ALA A 42 2.75 -37.71 3.18
N ALA A 43 1.57 -37.91 2.59
CA ALA A 43 1.35 -38.99 1.62
C ALA A 43 0.55 -38.53 0.38
N ASN A 44 1.04 -38.91 -0.80
CA ASN A 44 0.35 -38.65 -2.06
C ASN A 44 -0.80 -39.64 -2.24
N CYS A 45 -2.03 -39.13 -2.14
CA CYS A 45 -3.25 -39.92 -2.25
C CYS A 45 -3.89 -39.91 -3.66
N THR A 46 -3.23 -39.31 -4.66
CA THR A 46 -3.72 -39.24 -6.03
C THR A 46 -3.99 -40.64 -6.60
N GLY A 47 -5.25 -40.91 -6.97
CA GLY A 47 -5.67 -42.19 -7.54
C GLY A 47 -6.00 -43.31 -6.53
N ALA A 48 -5.79 -43.09 -5.23
CA ALA A 48 -6.25 -44.03 -4.20
C ALA A 48 -7.75 -43.81 -3.93
N PRO A 49 -8.63 -44.82 -3.99
CA PRO A 49 -10.05 -44.66 -3.68
C PRO A 49 -10.28 -44.50 -2.17
N GLU A 50 -11.37 -43.81 -1.80
CA GLU A 50 -11.89 -43.85 -0.43
C GLU A 50 -12.31 -45.27 -0.03
N TRP A 51 -12.23 -45.58 1.26
CA TRP A 51 -12.59 -46.88 1.80
C TRP A 51 -14.09 -47.17 1.61
N ASN A 52 -14.39 -48.33 1.05
CA ASN A 52 -15.74 -48.78 0.74
C ASN A 52 -15.95 -50.21 1.27
N PRO A 53 -16.93 -50.47 2.15
CA PRO A 53 -17.17 -51.80 2.73
C PRO A 53 -17.54 -52.88 1.70
N ALA A 54 -18.04 -52.48 0.52
CA ALA A 54 -18.43 -53.40 -0.55
C ALA A 54 -17.24 -53.85 -1.44
N VAL A 55 -16.05 -53.28 -1.27
CA VAL A 55 -14.86 -53.58 -2.08
C VAL A 55 -13.97 -54.60 -1.36
N ILE A 56 -13.43 -55.56 -2.13
CA ILE A 56 -12.34 -56.44 -1.67
C ILE A 56 -11.02 -55.73 -2.01
N TYR A 57 -10.23 -55.42 -1.00
CA TYR A 57 -8.90 -54.82 -1.15
C TYR A 57 -7.84 -55.93 -1.10
N LEU A 58 -7.15 -56.16 -2.21
CA LEU A 58 -6.07 -57.16 -2.28
C LEU A 58 -4.81 -56.66 -1.56
N SER A 59 -3.97 -57.58 -1.09
CA SER A 59 -2.66 -57.26 -0.51
C SER A 59 -1.85 -56.30 -1.40
N GLY A 60 -1.26 -55.28 -0.78
CA GLY A 60 -0.51 -54.21 -1.46
C GLY A 60 -1.36 -53.04 -1.96
N THR A 61 -2.69 -53.18 -2.05
CA THR A 61 -3.60 -52.12 -2.54
C THR A 61 -3.60 -50.89 -1.62
N THR A 62 -3.57 -49.68 -2.20
CA THR A 62 -3.66 -48.41 -1.46
C THR A 62 -5.06 -47.81 -1.50
N LEU A 63 -5.50 -47.23 -0.39
CA LEU A 63 -6.82 -46.60 -0.23
C LEU A 63 -6.77 -45.49 0.82
N GLN A 64 -7.75 -44.60 0.80
CA GLN A 64 -7.89 -43.49 1.74
C GLN A 64 -9.00 -43.75 2.76
N LYS A 65 -8.85 -43.26 3.99
CA LYS A 65 -10.00 -43.05 4.89
C LYS A 65 -9.74 -41.87 5.81
N GLY A 66 -10.63 -40.88 5.80
CA GLY A 66 -10.59 -39.75 6.73
C GLY A 66 -9.34 -38.87 6.58
N GLY A 67 -8.83 -38.71 5.35
CA GLY A 67 -7.63 -37.92 5.08
C GLY A 67 -6.32 -38.61 5.48
N VAL A 68 -6.27 -39.94 5.50
CA VAL A 68 -5.05 -40.74 5.74
C VAL A 68 -4.95 -41.85 4.69
N LEU A 69 -3.74 -42.07 4.16
CA LEU A 69 -3.43 -43.13 3.20
C LEU A 69 -3.05 -44.42 3.92
N TYR A 70 -3.62 -45.53 3.46
CA TYR A 70 -3.33 -46.86 3.97
C TYR A 70 -2.95 -47.81 2.84
N ARG A 71 -2.08 -48.78 3.15
CA ARG A 71 -1.81 -49.95 2.31
C ARG A 71 -2.38 -51.20 2.98
N ALA A 72 -3.16 -51.98 2.26
CA ALA A 72 -3.59 -53.32 2.68
C ALA A 72 -2.37 -54.25 2.76
N ASN A 73 -2.18 -54.93 3.89
CA ASN A 73 -1.08 -55.89 4.07
C ASN A 73 -1.46 -57.31 3.62
N GLN A 74 -2.76 -57.58 3.50
CA GLN A 74 -3.35 -58.85 3.07
C GLN A 74 -4.67 -58.58 2.35
N ASP A 75 -5.30 -59.62 1.81
CA ASP A 75 -6.62 -59.51 1.19
C ASP A 75 -7.68 -59.25 2.27
N ILE A 76 -8.47 -58.20 2.11
CA ILE A 76 -9.39 -57.67 3.13
C ILE A 76 -10.76 -57.40 2.50
N TRP A 77 -11.80 -57.85 3.18
CA TRP A 77 -13.19 -57.56 2.86
C TRP A 77 -13.92 -57.01 4.09
N ASN A 78 -14.66 -55.93 3.92
CA ASN A 78 -15.53 -55.32 4.95
C ASN A 78 -14.85 -55.01 6.32
N ALA A 79 -13.55 -54.74 6.34
CA ALA A 79 -12.84 -54.23 7.52
C ALA A 79 -12.23 -52.86 7.22
N PRO A 80 -12.46 -51.81 8.04
CA PRO A 80 -11.90 -50.48 7.80
C PRO A 80 -10.53 -50.25 8.47
N PRO A 81 -9.74 -49.25 8.01
CA PRO A 81 -8.46 -48.88 8.62
C PRO A 81 -8.47 -48.46 10.11
N ASP A 82 -9.63 -48.08 10.65
CA ASP A 82 -9.87 -47.71 12.05
C ASP A 82 -10.45 -48.85 12.91
N HIS A 83 -10.48 -50.08 12.37
CA HIS A 83 -10.84 -51.28 13.13
C HIS A 83 -9.92 -51.46 14.36
N PRO A 84 -10.41 -51.91 15.53
CA PRO A 84 -9.68 -51.88 16.80
C PRO A 84 -8.25 -52.42 16.76
N ALA A 85 -7.38 -51.72 17.51
CA ALA A 85 -5.93 -51.84 17.43
C ALA A 85 -5.39 -53.24 17.77
N GLY A 86 -4.45 -53.72 16.96
CA GLY A 86 -3.70 -54.96 17.19
C GLY A 86 -3.59 -55.88 15.97
N ALA A 87 -4.48 -55.71 14.98
CA ALA A 87 -4.45 -56.53 13.77
C ALA A 87 -3.66 -55.84 12.64
N PRO A 88 -2.69 -56.50 11.99
CA PRO A 88 -1.83 -55.91 10.97
C PRO A 88 -2.51 -55.85 9.59
N TYR A 89 -3.80 -55.48 9.52
CA TYR A 89 -4.54 -55.38 8.25
C TYR A 89 -4.00 -54.26 7.35
N TYR A 90 -3.68 -53.11 7.93
CA TYR A 90 -3.28 -51.92 7.19
C TYR A 90 -1.97 -51.33 7.72
N THR A 91 -1.11 -50.91 6.81
CA THR A 91 0.01 -50.01 7.11
C THR A 91 -0.45 -48.56 6.86
N ASN A 92 -0.41 -47.72 7.89
CA ASN A 92 -0.61 -46.27 7.74
C ASN A 92 0.62 -45.69 7.02
N LEU A 93 0.39 -44.99 5.90
CA LEU A 93 1.44 -44.40 5.07
C LEU A 93 1.60 -42.89 5.28
N GLY A 94 0.65 -42.23 5.92
CA GLY A 94 0.67 -40.78 6.14
C GLY A 94 -0.66 -40.07 5.89
N ALA A 95 -0.71 -38.78 6.22
CA ALA A 95 -1.88 -37.94 5.95
C ALA A 95 -2.02 -37.65 4.45
N CYS A 96 -3.26 -37.55 3.96
CA CYS A 96 -3.60 -37.11 2.60
C CYS A 96 -3.61 -35.58 2.51
N ASP A 97 -2.45 -34.98 2.78
CA ASP A 97 -2.15 -33.55 2.63
C ASP A 97 -1.67 -33.17 1.21
N GLY A 98 -1.63 -34.14 0.29
CA GLY A 98 -1.08 -33.96 -1.06
C GLY A 98 0.41 -34.26 -1.18
N GLY A 99 1.05 -34.73 -0.10
CA GLY A 99 2.50 -34.94 0.01
C GLY A 99 3.13 -35.85 -1.04
N GLY A 100 3.66 -35.24 -2.11
CA GLY A 100 4.60 -35.88 -3.03
C GLY A 100 5.57 -34.88 -3.67
N SER A 101 5.09 -33.68 -3.97
CA SER A 101 5.90 -32.51 -4.35
C SER A 101 5.25 -31.27 -3.77
N ASN A 102 6.07 -30.34 -3.30
CA ASN A 102 5.66 -28.98 -3.00
C ASN A 102 5.03 -28.34 -4.25
N GLN A 103 3.85 -27.71 -4.13
CA GLN A 103 3.31 -26.89 -5.22
C GLN A 103 3.90 -25.47 -5.12
N PRO A 104 4.14 -24.79 -6.24
CA PRO A 104 4.71 -23.45 -6.23
C PRO A 104 3.62 -22.39 -5.96
N PRO A 105 3.97 -21.25 -5.33
CA PRO A 105 3.01 -20.24 -4.93
C PRO A 105 2.36 -19.55 -6.14
N SER A 106 1.22 -18.90 -5.93
CA SER A 106 0.64 -17.95 -6.88
C SER A 106 1.15 -16.52 -6.58
N VAL A 107 1.36 -15.70 -7.63
CA VAL A 107 1.71 -14.28 -7.47
C VAL A 107 1.23 -13.43 -8.65
N SER A 108 0.67 -12.25 -8.34
CA SER A 108 0.22 -11.27 -9.32
C SER A 108 0.54 -9.85 -8.86
N LEU A 109 0.99 -8.99 -9.80
CA LEU A 109 1.18 -7.57 -9.52
C LEU A 109 -0.18 -6.86 -9.43
N THR A 110 -0.34 -6.04 -8.39
CA THR A 110 -1.53 -5.20 -8.15
C THR A 110 -1.25 -3.71 -8.37
N SER A 111 0.02 -3.30 -8.30
CA SER A 111 0.49 -1.96 -8.67
C SER A 111 1.90 -2.06 -9.28
N PRO A 112 2.27 -1.21 -10.25
CA PRO A 112 1.38 -0.31 -11.02
C PRO A 112 0.45 -1.07 -11.97
N SER A 113 -0.52 -0.39 -12.57
CA SER A 113 -1.34 -0.96 -13.65
C SER A 113 -0.56 -1.02 -14.97
N ALA A 114 -0.85 -2.00 -15.84
CA ALA A 114 -0.26 -2.08 -17.17
C ALA A 114 -0.57 -0.83 -18.00
N GLY A 115 0.46 -0.24 -18.61
CA GLY A 115 0.37 1.00 -19.38
C GLY A 115 0.34 2.29 -18.55
N ALA A 116 0.52 2.22 -17.23
CA ALA A 116 0.61 3.42 -16.39
C ALA A 116 1.75 4.36 -16.86
N SER A 117 1.49 5.67 -16.78
CA SER A 117 2.46 6.71 -17.11
C SER A 117 2.86 7.50 -15.87
N PHE A 118 4.16 7.75 -15.72
CA PHE A 118 4.76 8.53 -14.63
C PHE A 118 5.74 9.56 -15.19
N THR A 119 6.06 10.60 -14.41
CA THR A 119 7.11 11.57 -14.77
C THR A 119 8.44 11.16 -14.14
N ALA A 120 9.57 11.43 -14.81
CA ALA A 120 10.89 11.16 -14.26
C ALA A 120 11.10 11.86 -12.90
N GLY A 121 11.81 11.20 -11.99
CA GLY A 121 11.97 11.61 -10.59
C GLY A 121 10.89 11.07 -9.64
N SER A 122 9.76 10.58 -10.15
CA SER A 122 8.69 9.98 -9.32
C SER A 122 9.16 8.80 -8.47
N SER A 123 8.46 8.54 -7.37
CA SER A 123 8.57 7.29 -6.60
C SER A 123 7.43 6.36 -6.98
N ILE A 124 7.73 5.18 -7.53
CA ILE A 124 6.73 4.23 -8.02
C ILE A 124 6.63 3.06 -7.05
N THR A 125 5.44 2.87 -6.45
CA THR A 125 5.16 1.72 -5.59
C THR A 125 4.76 0.51 -6.42
N VAL A 126 5.52 -0.57 -6.28
CA VAL A 126 5.24 -1.87 -6.89
C VAL A 126 4.68 -2.78 -5.80
N SER A 127 3.52 -3.39 -6.05
CA SER A 127 2.80 -4.19 -5.05
C SER A 127 2.31 -5.49 -5.68
N ALA A 128 2.21 -6.55 -4.89
CA ALA A 128 1.74 -7.85 -5.36
C ALA A 128 0.84 -8.55 -4.33
N ASN A 129 -0.10 -9.33 -4.84
CA ASN A 129 -0.77 -10.37 -4.07
C ASN A 129 -0.04 -11.69 -4.33
N ALA A 130 0.29 -12.42 -3.27
CA ALA A 130 0.84 -13.77 -3.36
C ALA A 130 0.19 -14.67 -2.31
N SER A 131 -0.08 -15.91 -2.69
CA SER A 131 -0.69 -16.94 -1.82
C SER A 131 -0.25 -18.32 -2.25
N ASP A 132 -0.17 -19.23 -1.29
CA ASP A 132 0.30 -20.60 -1.47
C ASP A 132 -0.80 -21.58 -1.02
N SER A 133 -0.93 -22.74 -1.68
CA SER A 133 -2.09 -23.64 -1.52
C SER A 133 -1.91 -24.72 -0.45
N ASP A 134 -0.68 -25.14 -0.23
CA ASP A 134 -0.23 -26.25 0.60
C ASP A 134 0.77 -25.80 1.70
N GLY A 135 1.17 -24.52 1.68
CA GLY A 135 1.99 -23.88 2.70
C GLY A 135 1.78 -22.37 2.78
N THR A 136 2.89 -21.63 2.77
CA THR A 136 2.97 -20.20 3.02
C THR A 136 4.01 -19.53 2.13
N VAL A 137 3.75 -18.31 1.69
CA VAL A 137 4.74 -17.51 0.95
C VAL A 137 5.79 -16.98 1.93
N SER A 138 7.04 -17.44 1.80
CA SER A 138 8.17 -17.00 2.62
C SER A 138 8.67 -15.61 2.23
N LYS A 139 8.58 -15.24 0.95
CA LYS A 139 8.96 -13.91 0.45
C LYS A 139 8.37 -13.60 -0.93
N VAL A 140 8.28 -12.32 -1.25
CA VAL A 140 8.08 -11.80 -2.61
C VAL A 140 9.22 -10.84 -2.95
N GLU A 141 9.95 -11.15 -4.02
CA GLU A 141 11.00 -10.28 -4.57
C GLU A 141 10.48 -9.53 -5.81
N PHE A 142 10.74 -8.24 -5.87
CA PHE A 142 10.26 -7.36 -6.92
C PHE A 142 11.39 -6.93 -7.85
N PHE A 143 11.15 -6.94 -9.15
CA PHE A 143 12.15 -6.64 -10.17
C PHE A 143 11.67 -5.52 -11.10
N ARG A 144 12.61 -4.69 -11.56
CA ARG A 144 12.47 -3.78 -12.70
C ARG A 144 13.40 -4.26 -13.82
N GLY A 145 12.84 -4.80 -14.88
CA GLY A 145 13.59 -5.57 -15.88
C GLY A 145 14.27 -6.77 -15.24
N GLY A 146 15.61 -6.79 -15.26
CA GLY A 146 16.43 -7.78 -14.55
C GLY A 146 16.97 -7.31 -13.18
N THR A 147 16.73 -6.06 -12.77
CA THR A 147 17.26 -5.50 -11.52
C THR A 147 16.29 -5.74 -10.36
N SER A 148 16.73 -6.35 -9.27
CA SER A 148 15.92 -6.44 -8.04
C SER A 148 15.74 -5.05 -7.42
N LEU A 149 14.52 -4.75 -7.01
CA LEU A 149 14.13 -3.53 -6.28
C LEU A 149 14.07 -3.77 -4.77
N GLY A 150 13.97 -5.02 -4.33
CA GLY A 150 13.84 -5.39 -2.92
C GLY A 150 13.03 -6.69 -2.73
N ILE A 151 13.17 -7.24 -1.53
CA ILE A 151 12.44 -8.42 -1.04
C ILE A 151 11.52 -7.96 0.09
N ASP A 152 10.25 -8.34 0.03
CA ASP A 152 9.31 -8.23 1.13
C ASP A 152 8.99 -9.63 1.67
N THR A 153 8.91 -9.77 2.99
CA THR A 153 8.65 -11.04 3.70
C THR A 153 7.30 -11.05 4.42
N SER A 154 6.53 -9.97 4.32
CA SER A 154 5.25 -9.80 5.00
C SER A 154 4.18 -9.23 4.07
N ALA A 155 3.01 -9.85 4.02
CA ALA A 155 1.86 -9.26 3.34
C ALA A 155 1.35 -8.02 4.11
N PRO A 156 0.91 -6.93 3.44
CA PRO A 156 0.80 -6.77 1.98
C PRO A 156 2.14 -6.46 1.30
N TYR A 157 2.55 -7.30 0.35
CA TYR A 157 3.87 -7.25 -0.26
C TYR A 157 4.06 -6.00 -1.14
N SER A 158 5.07 -5.19 -0.85
CA SER A 158 5.37 -4.00 -1.65
C SER A 158 6.82 -3.52 -1.57
N VAL A 159 7.27 -2.81 -2.62
CA VAL A 159 8.52 -2.04 -2.63
C VAL A 159 8.29 -0.69 -3.31
N SER A 160 9.18 0.27 -3.05
CA SER A 160 9.18 1.56 -3.72
C SER A 160 10.44 1.75 -4.57
N TRP A 161 10.26 1.99 -5.87
CA TRP A 161 11.34 2.45 -6.75
C TRP A 161 11.35 3.98 -6.79
N ALA A 162 12.29 4.59 -6.06
CA ALA A 162 12.49 6.04 -6.02
C ALA A 162 13.29 6.55 -7.23
N ASN A 163 13.12 7.85 -7.55
CA ASN A 163 13.83 8.55 -8.62
C ASN A 163 13.71 7.86 -9.99
N ALA A 164 12.47 7.54 -10.38
CA ALA A 164 12.18 6.83 -11.63
C ALA A 164 12.82 7.54 -12.83
N SER A 165 13.68 6.85 -13.58
CA SER A 165 14.36 7.41 -14.75
C SER A 165 13.45 7.32 -15.98
N ALA A 166 13.51 8.32 -16.88
CA ALA A 166 12.76 8.30 -18.14
C ALA A 166 13.03 7.03 -18.97
N GLY A 167 12.01 6.55 -19.69
CA GLY A 167 12.05 5.34 -20.52
C GLY A 167 10.86 4.40 -20.27
N SER A 168 10.82 3.29 -21.02
CA SER A 168 9.90 2.19 -20.72
C SER A 168 10.52 1.24 -19.70
N HIS A 169 9.74 0.84 -18.70
CA HIS A 169 10.18 -0.07 -17.64
C HIS A 169 9.19 -1.22 -17.49
N THR A 170 9.68 -2.41 -17.21
CA THR A 170 8.86 -3.59 -16.91
C THR A 170 9.04 -3.99 -15.45
N PHE A 171 7.95 -4.33 -14.77
CA PHE A 171 7.98 -4.89 -13.42
C PHE A 171 7.56 -6.35 -13.40
N LYS A 172 8.11 -7.10 -12.46
CA LYS A 172 7.76 -8.49 -12.18
C LYS A 172 7.89 -8.77 -10.69
N ALA A 173 6.97 -9.53 -10.11
CA ALA A 173 7.11 -10.09 -8.77
C ALA A 173 7.48 -11.58 -8.85
N VAL A 174 8.25 -12.06 -7.88
CA VAL A 174 8.67 -13.47 -7.76
C VAL A 174 8.39 -13.91 -6.33
N ALA A 175 7.40 -14.79 -6.16
CA ALA A 175 7.10 -15.37 -4.86
C ALA A 175 7.93 -16.64 -4.63
N THR A 176 8.35 -16.86 -3.38
CA THR A 176 9.00 -18.09 -2.93
C THR A 176 8.25 -18.59 -1.69
N ASP A 177 7.88 -19.87 -1.66
CA ASP A 177 7.21 -20.50 -0.51
C ASP A 177 8.20 -20.96 0.59
N ASN A 178 7.68 -21.52 1.68
CA ASN A 178 8.48 -22.06 2.80
C ASN A 178 9.27 -23.34 2.48
N ASN A 179 9.07 -23.95 1.31
CA ASN A 179 9.76 -25.14 0.81
C ASN A 179 10.69 -24.83 -0.39
N ASN A 180 10.81 -23.55 -0.76
CA ASN A 180 11.64 -22.98 -1.83
C ASN A 180 11.18 -23.23 -3.27
N ALA A 181 9.91 -23.58 -3.55
CA ALA A 181 9.42 -23.45 -4.92
C ALA A 181 9.05 -21.98 -5.23
N VAL A 182 9.03 -21.66 -6.51
CA VAL A 182 9.12 -20.27 -7.01
C VAL A 182 8.19 -20.06 -8.19
N THR A 183 7.41 -18.98 -8.16
CA THR A 183 6.60 -18.51 -9.29
C THR A 183 6.91 -17.06 -9.60
N SER A 184 6.97 -16.74 -10.90
CA SER A 184 7.03 -15.36 -11.41
C SER A 184 5.64 -14.89 -11.82
N SER A 185 5.31 -13.63 -11.52
CA SER A 185 4.12 -12.97 -12.05
C SER A 185 4.26 -12.73 -13.57
N ALA A 186 3.15 -12.41 -14.23
CA ALA A 186 3.19 -11.71 -15.50
C ALA A 186 3.94 -10.37 -15.36
N THR A 187 4.55 -9.89 -16.45
CA THR A 187 5.25 -8.61 -16.49
C THR A 187 4.30 -7.44 -16.74
N VAL A 188 4.43 -6.38 -15.96
CA VAL A 188 3.69 -5.12 -16.14
C VAL A 188 4.61 -4.07 -16.75
N SER A 189 4.26 -3.55 -17.93
CA SER A 189 4.98 -2.44 -18.56
C SER A 189 4.42 -1.09 -18.14
N VAL A 190 5.30 -0.12 -17.87
CA VAL A 190 4.97 1.30 -17.63
C VAL A 190 5.84 2.20 -18.50
N THR A 191 5.40 3.45 -18.67
CA THR A 191 6.19 4.52 -19.30
C THR A 191 6.54 5.57 -18.26
N VAL A 192 7.82 5.90 -18.14
CA VAL A 192 8.28 7.08 -17.41
C VAL A 192 8.64 8.13 -18.46
N THR A 193 7.84 9.18 -18.58
CA THR A 193 8.16 10.31 -19.47
C THR A 193 9.31 11.12 -18.87
N ALA A 194 10.12 11.74 -19.72
CA ALA A 194 11.09 12.72 -19.23
C ALA A 194 10.35 13.85 -18.51
N ALA A 195 10.89 14.30 -17.38
CA ALA A 195 10.55 15.63 -16.87
C ALA A 195 10.93 16.64 -17.96
N SER A 196 10.14 17.69 -18.13
CA SER A 196 10.54 18.75 -19.04
C SER A 196 11.80 19.42 -18.51
N ASN A 197 12.84 19.53 -19.33
CA ASN A 197 14.06 20.30 -19.02
C ASN A 197 13.85 21.80 -19.26
N ASP A 198 12.61 22.24 -19.40
CA ASP A 198 12.24 23.63 -19.54
C ASP A 198 12.53 24.39 -18.24
N THR A 199 13.30 25.46 -18.36
CA THR A 199 13.71 26.34 -17.25
C THR A 199 13.16 27.76 -17.43
N THR A 200 12.26 27.97 -18.39
CA THR A 200 11.72 29.29 -18.73
C THR A 200 10.40 29.50 -18.02
N PRO A 201 10.26 30.52 -17.16
CA PRO A 201 8.97 30.83 -16.57
C PRO A 201 7.93 31.28 -17.62
N PRO A 202 6.65 30.89 -17.50
CA PRO A 202 5.57 31.48 -18.28
C PRO A 202 5.47 33.00 -18.15
N SER A 203 4.78 33.61 -19.10
CA SER A 203 4.43 35.03 -19.00
C SER A 203 3.56 35.33 -17.77
N VAL A 204 3.72 36.53 -17.22
CA VAL A 204 2.94 36.99 -16.06
C VAL A 204 1.48 37.14 -16.48
N PRO A 205 0.50 36.59 -15.72
CA PRO A 205 -0.91 36.74 -16.06
C PRO A 205 -1.33 38.22 -16.08
N GLY A 206 -1.89 38.66 -17.21
CA GLY A 206 -2.36 40.03 -17.40
C GLY A 206 -3.81 40.24 -16.95
N GLY A 207 -4.22 41.50 -16.77
CA GLY A 207 -5.63 41.85 -16.64
C GLY A 207 -6.35 41.32 -15.38
N LEU A 208 -5.63 41.05 -14.28
CA LEU A 208 -6.23 40.62 -13.02
C LEU A 208 -7.27 41.64 -12.54
N ALA A 209 -8.52 41.20 -12.40
CA ALA A 209 -9.67 42.01 -12.01
C ALA A 209 -10.64 41.21 -11.12
N SER A 210 -11.54 41.93 -10.43
CA SER A 210 -12.62 41.33 -9.66
C SER A 210 -13.99 41.61 -10.31
N PRO A 211 -14.51 40.70 -11.16
CA PRO A 211 -15.81 40.90 -11.83
C PRO A 211 -17.00 40.93 -10.87
N SER A 212 -16.90 40.30 -9.69
CA SER A 212 -17.96 40.35 -8.67
C SER A 212 -17.41 40.10 -7.26
N ARG A 213 -18.14 40.58 -6.26
CA ARG A 213 -17.83 40.44 -4.82
C ARG A 213 -19.12 40.42 -4.01
N THR A 214 -19.09 39.75 -2.87
CA THR A 214 -20.14 39.80 -1.85
C THR A 214 -19.58 40.36 -0.55
N ALA A 215 -20.30 40.22 0.57
CA ALA A 215 -19.78 40.52 1.90
C ALA A 215 -18.66 39.56 2.34
N THR A 216 -18.64 38.33 1.82
CA THR A 216 -17.76 37.24 2.31
C THR A 216 -16.99 36.54 1.19
N THR A 217 -17.12 36.98 -0.05
CA THR A 217 -16.43 36.42 -1.22
C THR A 217 -15.94 37.50 -2.20
N VAL A 218 -14.86 37.20 -2.91
CA VAL A 218 -14.36 37.97 -4.04
C VAL A 218 -14.12 36.99 -5.18
N ASN A 219 -14.76 37.22 -6.33
CA ASN A 219 -14.44 36.48 -7.55
C ASN A 219 -13.38 37.26 -8.33
N LEU A 220 -12.37 36.55 -8.83
CA LEU A 220 -11.21 37.06 -9.56
C LEU A 220 -11.17 36.42 -10.94
N ALA A 221 -10.76 37.17 -11.95
CA ALA A 221 -10.49 36.71 -13.30
C ALA A 221 -9.25 37.41 -13.88
N TRP A 222 -8.54 36.75 -14.78
CA TRP A 222 -7.35 37.28 -15.46
C TRP A 222 -7.23 36.71 -16.88
N SER A 223 -6.37 37.29 -17.70
CA SER A 223 -6.00 36.75 -19.01
C SER A 223 -5.05 35.57 -18.87
N ALA A 224 -5.23 34.55 -19.71
CA ALA A 224 -4.34 33.39 -19.74
C ALA A 224 -2.87 33.80 -19.95
N ALA A 225 -1.98 33.23 -19.14
CA ALA A 225 -0.55 33.24 -19.42
C ALA A 225 -0.22 32.37 -20.65
N THR A 226 0.92 32.66 -21.24
CA THR A 226 1.51 31.92 -22.37
C THR A 226 2.89 31.42 -21.97
N ASP A 227 3.31 30.34 -22.62
CA ASP A 227 4.65 29.77 -22.45
C ASP A 227 5.45 29.91 -23.78
N ASN A 228 6.77 29.68 -23.75
CA ASN A 228 7.57 29.71 -24.96
C ASN A 228 7.30 28.51 -25.89
N SER A 229 7.63 28.66 -27.17
CA SER A 229 7.61 27.54 -28.11
C SER A 229 8.58 26.45 -27.63
N GLY A 230 8.12 25.19 -27.59
CA GLY A 230 8.87 24.06 -27.05
C GLY A 230 8.99 24.00 -25.52
N GLY A 231 8.35 24.93 -24.80
CA GLY A 231 8.24 24.88 -23.34
C GLY A 231 7.26 23.81 -22.86
N SER A 232 7.13 23.71 -21.54
CA SER A 232 6.32 22.69 -20.86
C SER A 232 4.82 23.02 -20.81
N GLY A 233 4.43 24.23 -21.18
CA GLY A 233 3.06 24.74 -21.17
C GLY A 233 2.57 25.10 -19.77
N VAL A 234 1.64 26.06 -19.70
CA VAL A 234 1.06 26.52 -18.42
C VAL A 234 0.24 25.41 -17.76
N ALA A 235 0.65 24.99 -16.56
CA ALA A 235 -0.05 24.00 -15.74
C ALA A 235 -1.19 24.63 -14.92
N GLY A 236 -1.06 25.91 -14.56
CA GLY A 236 -2.06 26.65 -13.81
C GLY A 236 -1.53 27.93 -13.20
N TYR A 237 -2.21 28.40 -12.16
CA TYR A 237 -1.97 29.67 -11.50
C TYR A 237 -1.87 29.49 -9.98
N ASP A 238 -1.18 30.41 -9.31
CA ASP A 238 -1.20 30.56 -7.86
C ASP A 238 -1.77 31.94 -7.51
N VAL A 239 -2.82 31.98 -6.70
CA VAL A 239 -3.54 33.21 -6.29
C VAL A 239 -3.18 33.57 -4.86
N TYR A 240 -2.77 34.81 -4.64
CA TYR A 240 -2.33 35.33 -3.35
C TYR A 240 -3.28 36.41 -2.85
N ARG A 241 -3.64 36.35 -1.57
CA ARG A 241 -4.36 37.41 -0.83
C ARG A 241 -3.42 38.00 0.22
N ASN A 242 -3.19 39.31 0.17
CA ASN A 242 -2.28 40.04 1.07
C ASN A 242 -0.89 39.37 1.15
N GLY A 243 -0.39 38.82 0.04
CA GLY A 243 0.89 38.10 -0.05
C GLY A 243 0.87 36.63 0.37
N SER A 244 -0.22 36.12 0.94
CA SER A 244 -0.38 34.69 1.30
C SER A 244 -1.11 33.91 0.21
N LEU A 245 -0.64 32.72 -0.14
CA LEU A 245 -1.32 31.83 -1.10
C LEU A 245 -2.70 31.42 -0.56
N VAL A 246 -3.76 31.60 -1.35
CA VAL A 246 -5.14 31.19 -1.02
C VAL A 246 -5.66 30.04 -1.89
N GLY A 247 -5.10 29.86 -3.09
CA GLY A 247 -5.44 28.71 -3.94
C GLY A 247 -4.59 28.64 -5.20
N SER A 248 -4.59 27.48 -5.85
CA SER A 248 -3.84 27.23 -7.08
C SER A 248 -4.72 26.61 -8.19
N PRO A 249 -5.60 27.39 -8.85
CA PRO A 249 -6.48 26.88 -9.90
C PRO A 249 -5.73 26.65 -11.23
N SER A 250 -6.20 25.69 -12.03
CA SER A 250 -5.80 25.58 -13.45
C SER A 250 -6.58 26.53 -14.37
N ALA A 251 -7.76 26.98 -13.95
CA ALA A 251 -8.57 27.96 -14.69
C ALA A 251 -8.09 29.41 -14.46
N THR A 252 -8.41 30.29 -15.40
CA THR A 252 -8.08 31.73 -15.35
C THR A 252 -9.05 32.56 -14.47
N GLN A 253 -9.63 31.92 -13.45
CA GLN A 253 -10.59 32.50 -12.53
C GLN A 253 -10.54 31.80 -11.17
N TYR A 254 -10.84 32.55 -10.10
CA TYR A 254 -10.83 32.03 -8.73
C TYR A 254 -11.84 32.78 -7.86
N THR A 255 -12.68 32.05 -7.12
CA THR A 255 -13.53 32.64 -6.08
C THR A 255 -12.89 32.42 -4.72
N ASP A 256 -12.42 33.50 -4.11
CA ASP A 256 -11.95 33.51 -2.74
C ASP A 256 -13.14 33.71 -1.78
N GLY A 257 -13.11 33.03 -0.64
CA GLY A 257 -14.21 32.95 0.31
C GLY A 257 -13.77 33.05 1.77
N GLY A 258 -14.76 33.09 2.69
CA GLY A 258 -14.50 33.29 4.11
C GLY A 258 -13.96 34.68 4.46
N LEU A 259 -14.21 35.67 3.59
CA LEU A 259 -13.76 37.05 3.79
C LEU A 259 -14.63 37.77 4.82
N THR A 260 -14.06 38.79 5.44
CA THR A 260 -14.77 39.72 6.33
C THR A 260 -15.42 40.83 5.48
N ALA A 261 -16.61 41.28 5.88
CA ALA A 261 -17.32 42.36 5.21
C ALA A 261 -16.60 43.72 5.33
N SER A 262 -16.87 44.63 4.39
CA SER A 262 -16.30 45.99 4.35
C SER A 262 -14.76 46.05 4.48
N THR A 263 -14.05 44.97 4.13
CA THR A 263 -12.62 44.80 4.37
C THR A 263 -11.87 44.80 3.04
N ALA A 264 -10.79 45.58 2.96
CA ALA A 264 -9.94 45.66 1.78
C ALA A 264 -8.93 44.49 1.74
N TYR A 265 -8.87 43.82 0.60
CA TYR A 265 -7.93 42.74 0.32
C TYR A 265 -7.15 43.05 -0.96
N SER A 266 -5.84 42.80 -0.95
CA SER A 266 -4.97 42.93 -2.11
C SER A 266 -4.74 41.55 -2.72
N TYR A 267 -4.95 41.41 -4.03
CA TYR A 267 -4.76 40.15 -4.74
C TYR A 267 -3.70 40.25 -5.83
N THR A 268 -2.84 39.23 -5.93
CA THR A 268 -1.93 39.00 -7.05
C THR A 268 -2.05 37.56 -7.55
N VAL A 269 -1.69 37.32 -8.81
CA VAL A 269 -1.65 35.98 -9.40
C VAL A 269 -0.33 35.77 -10.14
N ARG A 270 0.21 34.55 -10.12
CA ARG A 270 1.30 34.13 -11.02
C ARG A 270 0.91 32.87 -11.78
N ALA A 271 1.52 32.63 -12.92
CA ALA A 271 1.42 31.36 -13.64
C ALA A 271 2.50 30.38 -13.17
N ARG A 272 2.24 29.08 -13.35
CA ARG A 272 3.21 27.99 -13.26
C ARG A 272 3.08 27.08 -14.47
N ASP A 273 4.19 26.47 -14.88
CA ASP A 273 4.24 25.50 -15.98
C ASP A 273 4.27 24.04 -15.48
N ASN A 274 4.38 23.09 -16.42
CA ASN A 274 4.50 21.66 -16.11
C ASN A 274 5.94 21.21 -15.77
N ALA A 275 6.95 22.08 -15.90
CA ALA A 275 8.32 21.83 -15.45
C ALA A 275 8.57 22.26 -13.99
N GLY A 276 7.71 23.12 -13.44
CA GLY A 276 7.80 23.69 -12.10
C GLY A 276 8.29 25.14 -12.06
N ASN A 277 8.53 25.79 -13.19
CA ASN A 277 8.87 27.22 -13.21
C ASN A 277 7.63 28.06 -12.88
N ALA A 278 7.85 29.26 -12.35
CA ALA A 278 6.79 30.16 -11.93
C ALA A 278 7.06 31.59 -12.41
N SER A 279 6.07 32.25 -12.99
CA SER A 279 6.17 33.64 -13.41
C SER A 279 6.37 34.56 -12.20
N ALA A 280 6.79 35.80 -12.44
CA ALA A 280 6.57 36.87 -11.47
C ALA A 280 5.06 37.03 -11.18
N GLN A 281 4.72 37.61 -10.03
CA GLN A 281 3.34 37.97 -9.71
C GLN A 281 2.84 39.13 -10.59
N SER A 282 1.55 39.13 -10.87
CA SER A 282 0.83 40.21 -11.55
C SER A 282 0.90 41.52 -10.76
N GLY A 283 0.52 42.62 -11.42
CA GLY A 283 0.08 43.82 -10.69
C GLY A 283 -1.03 43.46 -9.70
N ALA A 284 -1.03 44.13 -8.54
CA ALA A 284 -1.99 43.87 -7.48
C ALA A 284 -3.33 44.57 -7.74
N VAL A 285 -4.44 43.88 -7.50
CA VAL A 285 -5.79 44.47 -7.47
C VAL A 285 -6.28 44.57 -6.03
N SER A 286 -6.70 45.77 -5.60
CA SER A 286 -7.32 45.97 -4.30
C SER A 286 -8.84 45.88 -4.40
N VAL A 287 -9.45 45.02 -3.59
CA VAL A 287 -10.88 44.74 -3.60
C VAL A 287 -11.41 44.81 -2.17
N THR A 288 -12.27 45.79 -1.89
CA THR A 288 -13.05 45.84 -0.65
C THR A 288 -14.29 44.96 -0.79
N THR A 289 -14.53 44.03 0.13
CA THR A 289 -15.79 43.27 0.18
C THR A 289 -16.99 44.20 0.36
N ALA A 290 -18.18 43.74 -0.04
CA ALA A 290 -19.41 44.48 0.21
C ALA A 290 -19.69 44.62 1.71
N ALA A 291 -20.57 45.56 2.08
CA ALA A 291 -21.10 45.61 3.43
C ALA A 291 -21.83 44.31 3.79
N GLY A 292 -21.67 43.88 5.04
CA GLY A 292 -22.38 42.72 5.57
C GLY A 292 -23.88 42.94 5.50
N GLY A 293 -24.63 41.90 5.15
CA GLY A 293 -26.09 41.94 5.09
C GLY A 293 -26.74 42.02 6.47
N GLY A 294 -26.47 43.07 7.23
CA GLY A 294 -27.37 43.52 8.30
C GLY A 294 -28.73 43.84 7.68
N GLY A 295 -29.82 43.37 8.28
CA GLY A 295 -31.14 43.28 7.65
C GLY A 295 -31.82 44.63 7.34
N GLY A 296 -31.34 45.35 6.32
CA GLY A 296 -31.86 46.66 5.88
C GLY A 296 -32.29 46.72 4.41
N ALA A 297 -32.22 45.62 3.66
CA ALA A 297 -32.57 45.57 2.24
C ALA A 297 -34.08 45.42 1.95
N LYS A 298 -34.94 45.42 2.98
CA LYS A 298 -36.40 45.54 2.83
C LYS A 298 -36.81 46.97 3.07
N ARG A 299 -37.54 47.57 2.12
CA ARG A 299 -38.19 48.87 2.32
C ARG A 299 -39.26 48.70 3.41
N VAL A 300 -39.05 49.30 4.57
CA VAL A 300 -40.10 49.43 5.59
C VAL A 300 -40.98 50.60 5.17
N ILE A 301 -42.18 50.30 4.65
CA ILE A 301 -43.14 51.29 4.16
C ILE A 301 -44.35 51.30 5.09
N GLY A 302 -44.56 52.41 5.78
CA GLY A 302 -45.78 52.68 6.56
C GLY A 302 -46.70 53.65 5.83
N TYR A 303 -48.02 53.44 5.95
CA TYR A 303 -49.02 54.37 5.41
C TYR A 303 -49.61 55.22 6.54
N PHE A 304 -49.57 56.54 6.41
CA PHE A 304 -50.25 57.48 7.31
C PHE A 304 -51.56 57.95 6.66
N THR A 305 -52.70 57.66 7.29
CA THR A 305 -54.02 58.08 6.80
C THR A 305 -54.40 59.45 7.37
N GLN A 306 -54.82 60.39 6.51
CA GLN A 306 -55.13 61.78 6.90
C GLN A 306 -56.16 61.90 8.05
N TRP A 307 -57.17 61.04 8.08
CA TRP A 307 -58.20 61.00 9.14
C TRP A 307 -57.70 60.48 10.51
N GLY A 308 -56.48 59.92 10.58
CA GLY A 308 -55.88 59.43 11.83
C GLY A 308 -55.67 60.51 12.90
N ILE A 309 -55.63 61.78 12.51
CA ILE A 309 -55.45 62.92 13.41
C ILE A 309 -56.64 63.21 14.32
N TYR A 310 -57.83 62.70 13.99
CA TYR A 310 -59.08 62.95 14.72
C TYR A 310 -59.30 61.91 15.83
N GLY A 311 -60.22 60.95 15.65
CA GLY A 311 -60.61 60.01 16.70
C GLY A 311 -59.52 59.07 17.23
N ARG A 312 -58.38 58.96 16.53
CA ARG A 312 -57.18 58.23 17.01
C ARG A 312 -56.09 59.16 17.57
N ASN A 313 -56.22 60.49 17.42
CA ASN A 313 -55.24 61.53 17.78
C ASN A 313 -53.78 61.22 17.36
N TYR A 314 -53.59 60.44 16.29
CA TYR A 314 -52.28 60.02 15.82
C TYR A 314 -51.79 61.00 14.75
N ARG A 315 -50.74 61.75 15.05
CA ARG A 315 -50.24 62.85 14.21
C ARG A 315 -48.92 62.45 13.54
N VAL A 316 -48.49 63.18 12.51
CA VAL A 316 -47.23 62.89 11.78
C VAL A 316 -46.02 62.82 12.72
N ARG A 317 -45.96 63.68 13.75
CA ARG A 317 -44.92 63.67 14.80
C ARG A 317 -44.87 62.40 15.66
N ASN A 318 -45.88 61.53 15.58
CA ASN A 318 -45.97 60.28 16.33
C ASN A 318 -45.44 59.09 15.52
N ILE A 319 -45.14 59.27 14.22
CA ILE A 319 -44.54 58.23 13.39
C ILE A 319 -43.14 57.94 13.90
N ASP A 320 -42.85 56.68 14.23
CA ASP A 320 -41.50 56.23 14.53
C ASP A 320 -40.67 56.23 13.24
N THR A 321 -39.66 57.11 13.19
CA THR A 321 -38.72 57.24 12.08
C THR A 321 -37.37 56.56 12.36
N SER A 322 -37.23 55.83 13.47
CA SER A 322 -35.98 55.15 13.86
C SER A 322 -35.64 53.94 12.97
N GLY A 323 -36.59 53.47 12.16
CA GLY A 323 -36.44 52.27 11.33
C GLY A 323 -36.45 50.95 12.12
N SER A 324 -36.65 51.01 13.44
CA SER A 324 -36.70 49.83 14.31
C SER A 324 -38.13 49.30 14.36
N ALA A 325 -38.38 48.14 13.74
CA ALA A 325 -39.61 47.39 14.01
C ALA A 325 -39.44 46.68 15.36
N ALA A 326 -40.42 46.89 16.26
CA ALA A 326 -40.61 46.09 17.47
C ALA A 326 -41.40 44.80 17.15
#